data_AF-A0A4V0XM02-F1
#
_entry.id   AF-A0A4V0XM02-F1
#
_cell.length_a   1.000
_cell.length_b   1.000
_cell.length_c   1.000
_cell.angle_alpha   90.00
_cell.angle_beta   90.00
_cell.angle_gamma   90.00
#
_symmetry.space_group_name_H-M   'P 1'
#
loop_
_entity.id
_entity.type
_entity.pdbx_description
1 polymer ?
#
loop_
_entity_poly.entity_id
_entity_poly.type
_entity_poly.pdbx_seq_one_letter_code
_entity_poly.pdbx_strand_id
1 'polypeptide(L)'
;MKKTPRIHLGKKFASTLRNYFRNVFALAITVILAGVLPGCYSFQWPWSAGTSLVTAGLAPNPIKLPFEPKQCVYTVEPAQTTFFLSDFTPEELAAGGDLTGQVINIQLLWEPRPGYTPLDPTTTNVSIRLLVFSNGEVGMYGGGGFAWPRGTPGESNMELRMTGSNLSLIAKTKDFVDLLSPGEMLGSVDATFNEQAAIVLRRTASQLISNKLGVVRWVDSMPLKDFHVAVADETAQR
;
A
#
# COMPACT_ATOMS: atom_id res chain seq x y z
N MET A 1 72.46 36.83 61.43
CA MET A 1 72.53 35.67 60.50
C MET A 1 71.11 35.25 60.15
N LYS A 2 70.58 35.61 58.97
CA LYS A 2 70.37 34.74 57.79
C LYS A 2 69.47 33.50 58.03
N LYS A 3 68.21 33.53 57.55
CA LYS A 3 67.74 32.81 56.33
C LYS A 3 66.20 32.85 56.20
N THR A 4 65.74 33.38 55.07
CA THR A 4 64.39 33.26 54.51
C THR A 4 64.20 31.87 53.86
N PRO A 5 63.04 31.20 53.93
CA PRO A 5 62.71 30.08 53.06
C PRO A 5 61.85 30.48 51.86
N ARG A 6 62.11 29.80 50.74
CA ARG A 6 61.60 30.02 49.39
C ARG A 6 60.21 29.45 49.13
N ILE A 7 59.53 30.15 48.23
CA ILE A 7 58.34 29.87 47.42
C ILE A 7 58.27 28.41 46.89
N HIS A 8 57.14 27.74 47.12
CA HIS A 8 56.80 26.43 46.53
C HIS A 8 55.33 26.34 46.01
N LEU A 9 54.77 27.46 45.51
CA LEU A 9 53.34 27.52 45.14
C LEU A 9 53.04 27.44 43.62
N GLY A 10 54.00 26.99 42.79
CA GLY A 10 53.86 27.10 41.32
C GLY A 10 53.50 25.83 40.54
N LYS A 11 53.72 24.62 41.08
CA LYS A 11 53.71 23.40 40.25
C LYS A 11 52.43 22.54 40.31
N LYS A 12 51.59 22.67 41.34
CA LYS A 12 50.37 21.85 41.48
C LYS A 12 49.15 22.37 40.70
N PHE A 13 49.14 23.65 40.30
CA PHE A 13 47.98 24.23 39.61
C PHE A 13 47.96 23.93 38.10
N ALA A 14 49.13 23.78 37.48
CA ALA A 14 49.26 23.56 36.05
C ALA A 14 48.93 22.12 35.59
N SER A 15 49.07 21.11 36.46
CA SER A 15 48.77 19.72 36.12
C SER A 15 47.27 19.39 36.19
N THR A 16 46.51 20.07 37.04
CA THR A 16 45.09 19.81 37.24
C THR A 16 44.23 20.43 36.12
N LEU A 17 44.62 21.61 35.63
CA LEU A 17 43.95 22.26 34.49
C LEU A 17 44.14 21.49 33.17
N ARG A 18 45.32 20.86 32.98
CA ARG A 18 45.63 20.09 31.77
C ARG A 18 44.82 18.79 31.66
N ASN A 19 44.48 18.16 32.79
CA ASN A 19 43.67 16.95 32.82
C ASN A 19 42.18 17.24 32.66
N TYR A 20 41.71 18.41 33.12
CA TYR A 20 40.32 18.85 32.91
C TYR A 20 40.04 19.13 31.42
N PHE A 21 40.97 19.81 30.74
CA PHE A 21 40.84 20.09 29.30
C PHE A 21 40.88 18.82 28.42
N ARG A 22 41.70 17.82 28.77
CA ARG A 22 41.75 16.53 28.04
C ARG A 22 40.44 15.73 28.18
N ASN A 23 39.83 15.73 29.36
CA ASN A 23 38.61 14.98 29.60
C ASN A 23 37.38 15.64 28.96
N VAL A 24 37.31 16.98 28.93
CA VAL A 24 36.24 17.71 28.23
C VAL A 24 36.30 17.51 26.72
N PHE A 25 37.50 17.53 26.13
CA PHE A 25 37.68 17.28 24.69
C PHE A 25 37.36 15.82 24.30
N ALA A 26 37.70 14.85 25.16
CA ALA A 26 37.37 13.45 24.94
C ALA A 26 35.85 13.20 25.01
N LEU A 27 35.14 13.84 25.95
CA LEU A 27 33.68 13.73 26.08
C LEU A 27 32.94 14.37 24.90
N ALA A 28 33.44 15.49 24.37
CA ALA A 28 32.84 16.18 23.22
C ALA A 28 32.93 15.34 21.92
N ILE A 29 34.02 14.61 21.72
CA ILE A 29 34.20 13.76 20.53
C ILE A 29 33.27 12.53 20.58
N THR A 30 33.04 11.94 21.76
CA THR A 30 32.13 10.80 21.92
C THR A 30 30.66 11.17 21.69
N VAL A 31 30.24 12.39 22.08
CA VAL A 31 28.87 12.89 21.83
C VAL A 31 28.65 13.17 20.34
N ILE A 32 29.67 13.68 19.63
CA ILE A 32 29.58 13.93 18.19
C ILE A 32 29.55 12.61 17.41
N LEU A 33 30.38 11.60 17.76
CA LEU A 33 30.35 10.29 17.09
C LEU A 33 29.05 9.50 17.35
N ALA A 34 28.41 9.66 18.50
CA ALA A 34 27.11 9.03 18.79
C ALA A 34 25.95 9.68 18.00
N GLY A 35 26.09 10.94 17.59
CA GLY A 35 25.08 11.68 16.81
C GLY A 35 25.09 11.40 15.30
N VAL A 36 26.18 10.82 14.75
CA VAL A 36 26.30 10.49 13.32
C VAL A 36 26.02 9.01 13.00
N LEU A 37 25.77 8.20 14.04
CA LEU A 37 25.40 6.78 13.92
C LEU A 37 23.90 6.44 13.84
N PRO A 38 22.90 7.36 13.90
CA PRO A 38 21.63 7.09 13.26
C PRO A 38 21.88 7.20 11.75
N GLY A 39 22.46 6.12 11.22
CA GLY A 39 22.74 5.96 9.81
C GLY A 39 21.48 6.12 8.97
N CYS A 40 21.73 6.27 7.68
CA CYS A 40 20.84 6.53 6.56
C CYS A 40 19.59 5.61 6.39
N TYR A 41 19.14 4.91 7.41
CA TYR A 41 17.94 4.07 7.40
C TYR A 41 16.64 4.84 7.66
N SER A 42 16.69 6.04 8.23
CA SER A 42 15.49 6.80 8.61
C SER A 42 15.07 7.89 7.61
N PHE A 43 15.89 8.20 6.60
CA PHE A 43 15.51 9.13 5.53
C PHE A 43 14.86 8.36 4.36
N GLN A 44 13.73 7.71 4.63
CA GLN A 44 12.81 7.33 3.55
C GLN A 44 12.04 8.58 3.13
N TRP A 45 12.08 8.87 1.82
CA TRP A 45 11.34 9.97 1.17
C TRP A 45 9.92 10.13 1.76
N PRO A 46 9.44 11.36 2.03
CA PRO A 46 8.14 11.56 2.66
C PRO A 46 7.06 10.97 1.75
N TRP A 47 6.38 9.93 2.23
CA TRP A 47 5.11 9.51 1.66
C TRP A 47 4.03 10.34 2.36
N SER A 48 3.09 10.87 1.60
CA SER A 48 1.92 11.52 2.16
C SER A 48 1.14 10.49 2.96
N ALA A 49 0.87 10.77 4.24
CA ALA A 49 -0.02 9.94 5.04
C ALA A 49 -1.42 9.92 4.39
N GLY A 50 -2.01 8.74 4.30
CA GLY A 50 -3.34 8.52 3.73
C GLY A 50 -3.36 8.00 2.29
N THR A 51 -4.54 7.54 1.91
CA THR A 51 -4.80 7.05 0.56
C THR A 51 -5.19 8.20 -0.36
N SER A 52 -4.44 8.38 -1.44
CA SER A 52 -4.77 9.29 -2.53
C SER A 52 -4.35 8.62 -3.83
N LEU A 53 -5.32 8.20 -4.62
CA LEU A 53 -5.10 7.64 -5.94
C LEU A 53 -5.73 8.55 -7.00
N VAL A 54 -5.07 8.63 -8.15
CA VAL A 54 -5.61 9.32 -9.32
C VAL A 54 -5.51 8.39 -10.50
N THR A 55 -6.65 8.10 -11.11
CA THR A 55 -6.73 7.41 -12.40
C THR A 55 -6.89 8.45 -13.49
N ALA A 56 -6.04 8.43 -14.50
CA ALA A 56 -6.11 9.36 -15.63
C ALA A 56 -6.04 8.60 -16.96
N GLY A 57 -6.83 9.03 -17.95
CA GLY A 57 -6.61 8.59 -19.32
C GLY A 57 -5.28 9.13 -19.87
N LEU A 58 -4.73 8.48 -20.91
CA LEU A 58 -3.51 8.94 -21.59
C LEU A 58 -3.81 9.81 -22.83
N ALA A 59 -5.07 10.18 -23.05
CA ALA A 59 -5.48 11.05 -24.14
C ALA A 59 -4.98 12.50 -23.94
N PRO A 60 -4.87 13.32 -25.02
CA PRO A 60 -4.37 14.71 -24.93
C PRO A 60 -5.12 15.63 -23.94
N ASN A 61 -6.41 15.35 -23.69
CA ASN A 61 -7.20 15.96 -22.62
C ASN A 61 -7.65 14.87 -21.65
N PRO A 62 -6.78 14.48 -20.71
CA PRO A 62 -7.04 13.32 -19.88
C PRO A 62 -8.09 13.64 -18.82
N ILE A 63 -9.16 12.85 -18.79
CA ILE A 63 -10.08 12.86 -17.65
C ILE A 63 -9.35 12.24 -16.47
N LYS A 64 -9.39 12.95 -15.34
CA LYS A 64 -8.81 12.52 -14.08
C LYS A 64 -9.93 12.15 -13.13
N LEU A 65 -9.86 10.95 -12.59
CA LEU A 65 -10.73 10.45 -11.54
C LEU A 65 -9.92 10.41 -10.25
N PRO A 66 -10.00 11.45 -9.40
CA PRO A 66 -9.45 11.36 -8.07
C PRO A 66 -10.22 10.31 -7.27
N PHE A 67 -9.51 9.64 -6.36
CA PHE A 67 -10.06 8.58 -5.55
C PHE A 67 -9.55 8.71 -4.11
N GLU A 68 -10.51 8.97 -3.22
CA GLU A 68 -10.32 9.11 -1.77
C GLU A 68 -11.30 8.12 -1.11
N PRO A 69 -10.87 6.86 -0.91
CA PRO A 69 -11.79 5.81 -0.50
C PRO A 69 -12.31 6.02 0.92
N LYS A 70 -13.58 5.69 1.13
CA LYS A 70 -14.16 5.58 2.48
C LYS A 70 -13.61 4.39 3.25
N GLN A 71 -13.30 3.30 2.53
CA GLN A 71 -12.78 2.07 3.11
C GLN A 71 -11.53 1.61 2.36
N CYS A 72 -10.46 1.38 3.12
CA CYS A 72 -9.20 0.84 2.62
C CYS A 72 -8.74 -0.30 3.54
N VAL A 73 -8.83 -1.53 3.04
CA VAL A 73 -8.47 -2.72 3.82
C VAL A 73 -7.54 -3.61 3.01
N TYR A 74 -6.69 -4.36 3.69
CA TYR A 74 -5.85 -5.36 3.05
C TYR A 74 -5.90 -6.70 3.78
N THR A 75 -5.57 -7.75 3.03
CA THR A 75 -5.43 -9.12 3.52
C THR A 75 -4.18 -9.77 2.91
N VAL A 76 -3.66 -10.79 3.60
CA VAL A 76 -2.49 -11.55 3.18
C VAL A 76 -2.95 -12.94 2.78
N GLU A 77 -2.79 -13.27 1.50
CA GLU A 77 -2.99 -14.62 0.97
C GLU A 77 -1.61 -15.30 0.80
N PRO A 78 -1.53 -16.65 0.76
CA PRO A 78 -0.23 -17.34 0.69
C PRO A 78 0.65 -16.95 -0.51
N ALA A 79 0.04 -16.50 -1.61
CA ALA A 79 0.74 -16.13 -2.85
C ALA A 79 0.86 -14.62 -3.07
N GLN A 80 0.07 -13.79 -2.36
CA GLN A 80 -0.05 -12.36 -2.67
C GLN A 80 -0.63 -11.58 -1.49
N THR A 81 -0.31 -10.29 -1.41
CA THR A 81 -0.99 -9.35 -0.52
C THR A 81 -2.02 -8.57 -1.32
N THR A 82 -3.29 -8.60 -0.90
CA THR A 82 -4.38 -7.98 -1.65
C THR A 82 -4.97 -6.80 -0.90
N PHE A 83 -5.08 -5.67 -1.59
CA PHE A 83 -5.65 -4.43 -1.11
C PHE A 83 -7.01 -4.23 -1.78
N PHE A 84 -8.00 -3.88 -0.98
CA PHE A 84 -9.35 -3.54 -1.42
C PHE A 84 -9.67 -2.12 -0.97
N LEU A 85 -9.94 -1.27 -1.94
CA LEU A 85 -10.33 0.11 -1.71
C LEU A 85 -11.71 0.37 -2.31
N SER A 86 -12.54 1.13 -1.59
CA SER A 86 -13.92 1.37 -2.01
C SER A 86 -14.41 2.74 -1.55
N ASP A 87 -15.13 3.43 -2.44
CA ASP A 87 -15.94 4.61 -2.11
C ASP A 87 -17.24 4.26 -1.37
N PHE A 88 -17.58 2.97 -1.33
CA PHE A 88 -18.84 2.46 -0.80
C PHE A 88 -18.61 1.53 0.39
N THR A 89 -19.57 1.50 1.30
CA THR A 89 -19.61 0.45 2.33
C THR A 89 -20.09 -0.88 1.73
N PRO A 90 -19.83 -2.03 2.38
CA PRO A 90 -20.33 -3.31 1.92
C PRO A 90 -21.86 -3.37 1.77
N GLU A 91 -22.59 -2.64 2.60
CA GLU A 91 -24.06 -2.56 2.57
C GLU A 91 -24.54 -1.77 1.34
N GLU A 92 -23.89 -0.65 1.02
CA GLU A 92 -24.18 0.15 -0.18
C GLU A 92 -23.92 -0.67 -1.46
N LEU A 93 -22.82 -1.42 -1.51
CA LEU A 93 -22.51 -2.33 -2.62
C LEU A 93 -23.53 -3.47 -2.75
N ALA A 94 -23.99 -4.02 -1.62
CA ALA A 94 -24.97 -5.10 -1.61
C ALA A 94 -26.36 -4.64 -2.04
N ALA A 95 -26.74 -3.39 -1.74
CA ALA A 95 -28.00 -2.80 -2.16
C ALA A 95 -28.10 -2.64 -3.70
N GLY A 96 -26.97 -2.45 -4.38
CA GLY A 96 -26.89 -2.51 -5.85
C GLY A 96 -27.67 -1.42 -6.58
N GLY A 97 -27.90 -0.27 -5.94
CA GLY A 97 -28.59 0.88 -6.53
C GLY A 97 -27.77 1.62 -7.60
N ASP A 98 -28.17 2.85 -7.91
CA ASP A 98 -27.45 3.72 -8.85
C ASP A 98 -26.20 4.31 -8.20
N LEU A 99 -25.17 3.46 -8.10
CA LEU A 99 -23.88 3.82 -7.53
C LEU A 99 -23.08 4.67 -8.52
N THR A 100 -22.38 5.67 -7.99
CA THR A 100 -21.40 6.49 -8.72
C THR A 100 -20.14 6.60 -7.87
N GLY A 101 -19.02 6.10 -8.38
CA GLY A 101 -17.78 5.97 -7.60
C GLY A 101 -16.91 4.82 -8.09
N GLN A 102 -15.90 4.47 -7.31
CA GLN A 102 -14.88 3.50 -7.71
C GLN A 102 -14.67 2.42 -6.64
N VAL A 103 -14.32 1.22 -7.12
CA VAL A 103 -13.84 0.11 -6.28
C VAL A 103 -12.57 -0.43 -6.91
N ILE A 104 -11.50 -0.53 -6.14
CA ILE A 104 -10.18 -0.91 -6.62
C ILE A 104 -9.72 -2.15 -5.86
N ASN A 105 -9.24 -3.12 -6.62
CA ASN A 105 -8.51 -4.25 -6.11
C ASN A 105 -7.07 -4.20 -6.62
N ILE A 106 -6.10 -4.19 -5.71
CA ILE A 106 -4.68 -4.22 -6.03
C ILE A 106 -4.09 -5.48 -5.42
N GLN A 107 -3.46 -6.31 -6.25
CA GLN A 107 -2.76 -7.51 -5.81
C GLN A 107 -1.27 -7.29 -5.94
N LEU A 108 -0.56 -7.26 -4.81
CA LEU A 108 0.89 -7.27 -4.75
C LEU A 108 1.37 -8.71 -4.94
N LEU A 109 1.96 -8.97 -6.10
CA LEU A 109 2.41 -10.30 -6.52
C LEU A 109 3.76 -10.65 -5.89
N TRP A 110 4.64 -9.66 -5.73
CA TRP A 110 5.93 -9.81 -5.08
C TRP A 110 6.46 -8.45 -4.59
N GLU A 111 7.28 -8.49 -3.53
CA GLU A 111 7.87 -7.31 -2.92
C GLU A 111 9.29 -7.04 -3.48
N PRO A 112 9.53 -5.87 -4.09
CA PRO A 112 10.86 -5.49 -4.56
C PRO A 112 11.79 -5.22 -3.37
N ARG A 113 12.98 -5.82 -3.39
CA ARG A 113 14.03 -5.54 -2.41
C ARG A 113 15.03 -4.55 -2.99
N PRO A 114 15.10 -3.30 -2.47
CA PRO A 114 16.03 -2.30 -2.97
C PRO A 114 17.47 -2.83 -2.98
N GLY A 115 18.13 -2.75 -4.14
CA GLY A 115 19.52 -3.21 -4.32
C GLY A 115 19.71 -4.72 -4.52
N TYR A 116 18.67 -5.55 -4.32
CA TYR A 116 18.72 -7.00 -4.54
C TYR A 116 17.89 -7.45 -5.73
N THR A 117 16.79 -6.76 -6.04
CA THR A 117 15.99 -7.05 -7.23
C THR A 117 16.49 -6.19 -8.39
N PRO A 118 16.99 -6.78 -9.49
CA PRO A 118 17.22 -6.04 -10.73
C PRO A 118 15.87 -5.53 -11.24
N LEU A 119 15.70 -4.22 -11.31
CA LEU A 119 14.47 -3.59 -11.79
C LEU A 119 14.67 -3.11 -13.22
N ASP A 120 13.89 -3.64 -14.14
CA ASP A 120 13.64 -3.00 -15.44
C ASP A 120 12.49 -1.98 -15.26
N PRO A 121 12.55 -0.78 -15.86
CA PRO A 121 11.46 0.21 -15.82
C PRO A 121 10.08 -0.31 -16.29
N THR A 122 10.04 -1.42 -17.02
CA THR A 122 8.81 -2.09 -17.49
C THR A 122 8.34 -3.23 -16.57
N THR A 123 9.03 -3.45 -15.45
CA THR A 123 8.71 -4.51 -14.51
C THR A 123 7.39 -4.25 -13.81
N THR A 124 6.54 -5.28 -13.73
CA THR A 124 5.24 -5.23 -13.04
C THR A 124 5.28 -6.12 -11.80
N ASN A 125 4.95 -5.54 -10.64
CA ASN A 125 4.82 -6.28 -9.39
C ASN A 125 3.42 -6.20 -8.76
N VAL A 126 2.53 -5.38 -9.35
CA VAL A 126 1.13 -5.32 -8.96
C VAL A 126 0.20 -5.62 -10.13
N SER A 127 -0.89 -6.33 -9.83
CA SER A 127 -2.05 -6.47 -10.70
C SER A 127 -3.16 -5.58 -10.17
N ILE A 128 -3.80 -4.82 -11.06
CA ILE A 128 -4.80 -3.81 -10.69
C ILE A 128 -6.10 -4.14 -11.41
N ARG A 129 -7.19 -4.12 -10.66
CA ARG A 129 -8.55 -4.18 -11.20
C ARG A 129 -9.35 -3.02 -10.64
N LEU A 130 -9.78 -2.13 -11.52
CA LEU A 130 -10.55 -0.94 -11.20
C LEU A 130 -11.97 -1.12 -11.73
N LEU A 131 -12.94 -0.84 -10.87
CA LEU A 131 -14.35 -0.79 -11.20
C LEU A 131 -14.80 0.65 -11.10
N VAL A 132 -15.39 1.15 -12.17
CA VAL A 132 -15.96 2.49 -12.23
C VAL A 132 -17.47 2.34 -12.39
N PHE A 133 -18.20 2.88 -11.42
CA PHE A 133 -19.65 2.96 -11.44
C PHE A 133 -20.06 4.38 -11.82
N SER A 134 -20.98 4.50 -12.77
CA SER A 134 -21.49 5.79 -13.24
C SER A 134 -22.97 5.65 -13.58
N ASN A 135 -23.85 6.25 -12.78
CA ASN A 135 -25.31 6.24 -12.99
C ASN A 135 -25.88 4.84 -13.23
N GLY A 136 -25.46 3.85 -12.43
CA GLY A 136 -25.95 2.47 -12.53
C GLY A 136 -25.28 1.61 -13.61
N GLU A 137 -24.50 2.21 -14.50
CA GLU A 137 -23.61 1.51 -15.45
C GLU A 137 -22.25 1.20 -14.80
N VAL A 138 -21.59 0.12 -15.26
CA VAL A 138 -20.30 -0.30 -14.72
C VAL A 138 -19.28 -0.59 -15.84
N GLY A 139 -18.08 -0.04 -15.65
CA GLY A 139 -16.89 -0.36 -16.43
C GLY A 139 -15.86 -1.06 -15.54
N MET A 140 -15.35 -2.20 -16.01
CA MET A 140 -14.26 -2.93 -15.39
C MET A 140 -13.00 -2.74 -16.20
N TYR A 141 -12.03 -2.10 -15.58
CA TYR A 141 -10.67 -1.92 -16.08
C TYR A 141 -9.75 -2.89 -15.39
N GLY A 142 -8.69 -3.29 -16.09
CA GLY A 142 -7.58 -3.95 -15.42
C GLY A 142 -6.28 -3.78 -16.16
N GLY A 143 -5.24 -4.19 -15.48
CA GLY A 143 -3.88 -4.12 -15.97
C GLY A 143 -2.92 -4.33 -14.80
N GLY A 144 -1.76 -3.69 -14.87
CA GLY A 144 -0.73 -3.88 -13.88
C GLY A 144 0.11 -2.64 -13.70
N GLY A 145 1.07 -2.73 -12.79
CA GLY A 145 2.00 -1.65 -12.59
C GLY A 145 3.13 -2.03 -11.66
N PHE A 146 3.86 -0.98 -11.29
CA PHE A 146 4.90 -1.06 -10.29
C PHE A 146 4.52 -0.24 -9.06
N ALA A 147 4.57 -0.88 -7.90
CA ALA A 147 4.35 -0.24 -6.61
C ALA A 147 5.41 -0.64 -5.59
N TRP A 148 5.78 0.32 -4.75
CA TRP A 148 6.64 0.10 -3.60
C TRP A 148 5.76 -0.17 -2.37
N PRO A 149 5.82 -1.37 -1.77
CA PRO A 149 5.16 -1.62 -0.49
C PRO A 149 5.99 -1.07 0.67
N ARG A 150 5.30 -0.76 1.77
CA ARG A 150 5.88 -0.41 3.06
C ARG A 150 5.00 -0.97 4.18
N GLY A 151 5.64 -1.38 5.27
CA GLY A 151 4.99 -2.10 6.36
C GLY A 151 5.20 -3.61 6.21
N THR A 152 4.86 -4.35 7.27
CA THR A 152 5.01 -5.80 7.29
C THR A 152 3.66 -6.45 6.96
N PRO A 153 3.60 -7.41 6.02
CA PRO A 153 2.38 -8.17 5.77
C PRO A 153 1.82 -8.83 7.04
N GLY A 154 0.56 -8.54 7.35
CA GLY A 154 -0.15 -9.09 8.50
C GLY A 154 -0.07 -8.24 9.77
N GLU A 155 0.68 -7.12 9.74
CA GLU A 155 0.64 -6.10 10.80
C GLU A 155 -0.53 -5.13 10.63
N SER A 156 -0.69 -4.15 11.51
CA SER A 156 -1.89 -3.30 11.51
C SER A 156 -2.13 -2.53 10.20
N ASN A 157 -1.07 -2.01 9.56
CA ASN A 157 -1.20 -1.20 8.36
C ASN A 157 -0.12 -1.56 7.32
N MET A 158 -0.48 -1.42 6.05
CA MET A 158 0.44 -1.48 4.93
C MET A 158 0.19 -0.32 3.98
N GLU A 159 1.28 0.24 3.47
CA GLU A 159 1.24 1.30 2.48
C GLU A 159 1.73 0.77 1.13
N LEU A 160 1.13 1.23 0.04
CA LEU A 160 1.61 1.02 -1.32
C LEU A 160 1.78 2.35 -2.02
N ARG A 161 2.96 2.60 -2.59
CA ARG A 161 3.19 3.75 -3.47
C ARG A 161 3.30 3.29 -4.90
N MET A 162 2.32 3.67 -5.72
CA MET A 162 2.27 3.31 -7.13
C MET A 162 2.97 4.38 -7.97
N THR A 163 3.95 3.96 -8.77
CA THR A 163 4.81 4.86 -9.56
C THR A 163 4.56 4.79 -11.06
N GLY A 164 3.90 3.74 -11.53
CA GLY A 164 3.52 3.58 -12.92
C GLY A 164 2.55 2.42 -13.05
N SER A 165 1.50 2.58 -13.82
CA SER A 165 0.58 1.50 -14.13
C SER A 165 -0.07 1.69 -15.50
N ASN A 166 -0.59 0.61 -16.04
CA ASN A 166 -1.38 0.61 -17.25
C ASN A 166 -2.75 -0.01 -16.95
N LEU A 167 -3.80 0.62 -17.45
CA LEU A 167 -5.17 0.16 -17.33
C LEU A 167 -5.84 0.20 -18.69
N SER A 168 -6.60 -0.84 -18.99
CA SER A 168 -7.49 -0.90 -20.15
C SER A 168 -8.83 -1.48 -19.75
N LEU A 169 -9.88 -1.09 -20.46
CA LEU A 169 -11.21 -1.62 -20.26
C LEU A 169 -11.24 -3.10 -20.66
N ILE A 170 -11.65 -3.95 -19.72
CA ILE A 170 -11.78 -5.41 -19.90
C ILE A 170 -13.23 -5.79 -20.16
N ALA A 171 -14.18 -5.17 -19.44
CA ALA A 171 -15.60 -5.41 -19.62
C ALA A 171 -16.40 -4.17 -19.27
N LYS A 172 -17.60 -4.04 -19.84
CA LYS A 172 -18.52 -2.96 -19.52
C LYS A 172 -19.97 -3.37 -19.73
N THR A 173 -20.88 -2.66 -19.08
CA THR A 173 -22.30 -2.68 -19.44
C THR A 173 -22.51 -1.91 -20.76
N LYS A 174 -23.70 -2.11 -21.36
CA LYS A 174 -23.99 -1.66 -22.72
C LYS A 174 -23.86 -0.14 -22.87
N ASP A 175 -24.34 0.61 -21.90
CA ASP A 175 -24.46 2.07 -21.98
C ASP A 175 -23.29 2.80 -21.29
N PHE A 176 -22.30 2.04 -20.80
CA PHE A 176 -21.07 2.60 -20.24
C PHE A 176 -20.16 3.17 -21.35
N VAL A 177 -19.82 4.46 -21.21
CA VAL A 177 -18.90 5.18 -22.10
C VAL A 177 -17.49 5.13 -21.52
N ASP A 178 -16.55 4.57 -22.29
CA ASP A 178 -15.14 4.53 -21.91
C ASP A 178 -14.46 5.85 -22.24
N LEU A 179 -13.91 6.49 -21.22
CA LEU A 179 -13.18 7.76 -21.32
C LEU A 179 -11.76 7.64 -20.74
N LEU A 180 -11.39 6.47 -20.23
CA LEU A 180 -10.14 6.27 -19.51
C LEU A 180 -9.14 5.43 -20.30
N SER A 181 -9.57 4.53 -21.19
CA SER A 181 -8.63 3.65 -21.90
C SER A 181 -7.89 4.36 -23.05
N PRO A 182 -6.56 4.15 -23.19
CA PRO A 182 -5.66 3.56 -22.20
C PRO A 182 -5.43 4.53 -21.03
N GLY A 183 -5.39 4.00 -19.81
CA GLY A 183 -5.30 4.77 -18.59
C GLY A 183 -4.09 4.41 -17.73
N GLU A 184 -3.77 5.29 -16.80
CA GLU A 184 -2.73 5.14 -15.81
C GLU A 184 -3.30 5.49 -14.43
N MET A 185 -2.91 4.74 -13.41
CA MET A 185 -3.21 5.00 -12.00
C MET A 185 -1.92 5.27 -11.23
N LEU A 186 -1.90 6.35 -10.47
CA LEU A 186 -0.76 6.78 -9.66
C LEU A 186 -1.22 7.21 -8.27
N GLY A 187 -0.33 7.13 -7.29
CA GLY A 187 -0.57 7.68 -5.95
C GLY A 187 -0.12 6.77 -4.82
N SER A 188 -0.69 6.98 -3.64
CA SER A 188 -0.43 6.21 -2.43
C SER A 188 -1.71 5.56 -1.92
N VAL A 189 -1.54 4.38 -1.35
CA VAL A 189 -2.55 3.64 -0.60
C VAL A 189 -2.03 3.42 0.80
N ASP A 190 -2.88 3.64 1.78
CA ASP A 190 -2.68 3.30 3.19
C ASP A 190 -3.88 2.45 3.61
N ALA A 191 -3.62 1.18 3.91
CA ALA A 191 -4.63 0.17 4.16
C ALA A 191 -4.45 -0.48 5.52
N THR A 192 -5.55 -0.71 6.23
CA THR A 192 -5.55 -1.42 7.51
C THR A 192 -5.80 -2.91 7.31
N PHE A 193 -5.12 -3.75 8.09
CA PHE A 193 -5.29 -5.19 8.04
C PHE A 193 -6.64 -5.59 8.58
N ASN A 194 -7.47 -6.17 7.72
CA ASN A 194 -8.78 -6.70 8.10
C ASN A 194 -9.22 -7.74 7.08
N GLU A 195 -8.92 -9.01 7.38
CA GLU A 195 -9.22 -10.13 6.51
C GLU A 195 -10.73 -10.29 6.27
N GLN A 196 -11.55 -10.20 7.31
CA GLN A 196 -13.00 -10.36 7.19
C GLN A 196 -13.61 -9.27 6.31
N ALA A 197 -13.22 -8.01 6.51
CA ALA A 197 -13.70 -6.91 5.69
C ALA A 197 -13.26 -7.04 4.22
N ALA A 198 -12.02 -7.47 3.99
CA ALA A 198 -11.51 -7.73 2.64
C ALA A 198 -12.31 -8.83 1.92
N ILE A 199 -12.62 -9.94 2.60
CA ILE A 199 -13.43 -11.03 2.06
C ILE A 199 -14.84 -10.56 1.70
N VAL A 200 -15.50 -9.83 2.61
CA VAL A 200 -16.85 -9.30 2.39
C VAL A 200 -16.84 -8.35 1.21
N LEU A 201 -15.92 -7.38 1.17
CA LEU A 201 -15.83 -6.39 0.11
C LEU A 201 -15.56 -7.06 -1.26
N ARG A 202 -14.62 -8.01 -1.31
CA ARG A 202 -14.34 -8.82 -2.51
C ARG A 202 -15.59 -9.52 -3.00
N ARG A 203 -16.28 -10.25 -2.13
CA ARG A 203 -17.45 -11.07 -2.50
C ARG A 203 -18.60 -10.20 -2.98
N THR A 204 -18.90 -9.12 -2.28
CA THR A 204 -20.01 -8.21 -2.63
C THR A 204 -19.73 -7.52 -3.97
N ALA A 205 -18.53 -6.97 -4.16
CA ALA A 205 -18.14 -6.37 -5.44
C ALA A 205 -18.22 -7.39 -6.58
N SER A 206 -17.67 -8.59 -6.39
CA SER A 206 -17.71 -9.68 -7.37
C SER A 206 -19.12 -10.05 -7.80
N GLN A 207 -20.04 -10.17 -6.84
CA GLN A 207 -21.44 -10.51 -7.11
C GLN A 207 -22.14 -9.38 -7.85
N LEU A 208 -21.96 -8.13 -7.41
CA LEU A 208 -22.57 -6.94 -8.03
C LEU A 208 -22.17 -6.83 -9.51
N ILE A 209 -20.88 -6.96 -9.81
CA ILE A 209 -20.36 -6.90 -11.18
C ILE A 209 -20.92 -8.05 -12.02
N SER A 210 -20.93 -9.28 -11.46
CA SER A 210 -21.42 -10.44 -12.19
C SER A 210 -22.90 -10.30 -12.53
N ASN A 211 -23.70 -9.74 -11.60
CA ASN A 211 -25.10 -9.43 -11.82
C ASN A 211 -25.29 -8.34 -12.92
N LYS A 212 -24.50 -7.26 -12.87
CA LYS A 212 -24.58 -6.15 -13.83
C LYS A 212 -24.11 -6.54 -15.24
N LEU A 213 -23.05 -7.33 -15.35
CA LEU A 213 -22.50 -7.78 -16.64
C LEU A 213 -23.20 -9.01 -17.21
N GLY A 214 -24.00 -9.71 -16.40
CA GLY A 214 -24.65 -10.97 -16.80
C GLY A 214 -23.68 -12.14 -17.02
N VAL A 215 -22.41 -12.00 -16.61
CA VAL A 215 -21.35 -13.01 -16.72
C VAL A 215 -20.50 -13.01 -15.46
N VAL A 216 -20.12 -14.20 -14.96
CA VAL A 216 -19.26 -14.35 -13.79
C VAL A 216 -17.86 -13.81 -14.12
N ARG A 217 -17.40 -12.78 -13.39
CA ARG A 217 -16.13 -12.08 -13.70
C ARG A 217 -15.13 -11.95 -12.55
N TRP A 218 -15.30 -12.69 -11.46
CA TRP A 218 -14.38 -12.64 -10.32
C TRP A 218 -14.39 -13.89 -9.44
N VAL A 219 -15.33 -14.81 -9.67
CA VAL A 219 -15.42 -16.08 -8.95
C VAL A 219 -14.80 -17.15 -9.84
N ASP A 220 -13.96 -18.02 -9.27
CA ASP A 220 -13.59 -19.27 -9.91
C ASP A 220 -14.90 -20.02 -10.16
N SER A 221 -15.32 -20.12 -11.41
CA SER A 221 -16.61 -20.73 -11.73
C SER A 221 -16.48 -22.23 -11.53
N MET A 222 -16.61 -22.71 -10.29
CA MET A 222 -17.15 -24.05 -10.10
C MET A 222 -18.58 -23.99 -10.65
N PRO A 223 -18.91 -24.80 -11.67
CA PRO A 223 -20.25 -24.85 -12.19
C PRO A 223 -21.21 -25.20 -11.05
N LEU A 224 -22.29 -24.44 -10.89
CA LEU A 224 -23.36 -24.67 -9.90
C LEU A 224 -24.04 -26.07 -10.00
N LYS A 225 -23.61 -26.93 -10.93
CA LYS A 225 -24.10 -28.31 -11.04
C LYS A 225 -23.54 -29.25 -9.98
N ASP A 226 -22.39 -28.93 -9.38
CA ASP A 226 -21.71 -29.87 -8.46
C ASP A 226 -22.11 -29.66 -6.98
N PHE A 227 -22.83 -28.58 -6.66
CA PHE A 227 -23.24 -28.28 -5.28
C PHE A 227 -24.40 -29.16 -4.76
N HIS A 228 -25.11 -29.86 -5.65
CA HIS A 228 -26.21 -30.75 -5.27
C HIS A 228 -25.80 -32.18 -4.93
N VAL A 229 -24.52 -32.55 -5.07
CA VAL A 229 -24.04 -33.92 -4.81
C VAL A 229 -23.33 -34.04 -3.45
N ALA A 230 -22.71 -32.98 -2.94
CA ALA A 230 -21.89 -33.06 -1.72
C ALA A 230 -22.68 -33.00 -0.39
N VAL A 231 -23.96 -32.62 -0.39
CA VAL A 231 -24.78 -32.52 0.84
C VAL A 231 -25.72 -33.72 1.01
N ALA A 232 -25.94 -34.50 -0.05
CA ALA A 232 -26.87 -35.63 -0.03
C ALA A 232 -26.23 -36.95 0.46
N ASP A 233 -24.90 -37.03 0.56
CA ASP A 233 -24.21 -38.28 0.91
C ASP A 233 -23.77 -38.36 2.39
N GLU A 234 -23.69 -37.24 3.11
CA GLU A 234 -23.33 -37.22 4.54
C GLU A 234 -24.51 -37.49 5.50
N THR A 235 -25.74 -37.52 5.00
CA THR A 235 -26.93 -37.87 5.80
C THR A 235 -27.39 -39.33 5.66
N ALA A 236 -26.65 -40.16 4.91
CA ALA A 236 -27.01 -41.57 4.66
C ALA A 236 -26.14 -42.62 5.40
N GLN A 237 -25.21 -42.21 6.29
CA GLN A 237 -24.36 -43.13 7.05
C GLN A 237 -24.35 -42.91 8.58
N ARG A 238 -25.50 -42.63 9.18
CA ARG A 238 -25.70 -42.84 10.63
C ARG A 238 -26.98 -43.58 10.92
#